data_AF-A0A261ADJ5-F1
#
_entry.id   AF-A0A261ADJ5-F1
#
_cell.length_a   1.000
_cell.length_b   1.000
_cell.length_c   1.000
_cell.angle_alpha   90.00
_cell.angle_beta   90.00
_cell.angle_gamma   90.00
#
_symmetry.space_group_name_H-M   'P 1'
#
loop_
_entity.id
_entity.type
_entity.pdbx_description
1 polymer ?
#
loop_
_entity_poly.entity_id
_entity_poly.type
_entity_poly.pdbx_seq_one_letter_code
_entity_poly.pdbx_strand_id
1 'polypeptide(L)'
;MEKSTSFEQLQKEFVCPTHPEICDALLQETFAENQHDFWMTKQYLQRYHLFWSMIMQLHNQRSRAKKEYNRQAKKMLEIVINNLVRERNHSLGSFQKLVFDLHGFTVKGALDYVTDIKSGMENSEARHRAVTLITGHGERVGGASTIKAEILRNFRENVQEN
;
A
#
# COMPACT_ATOMS: atom_id res chain seq x y z
N MET A 1 -21.14 25.63 4.20
CA MET A 1 -20.28 25.83 5.39
C MET A 1 -19.91 24.52 6.10
N GLU A 2 -20.63 23.40 5.91
CA GLU A 2 -20.35 22.13 6.62
C GLU A 2 -19.10 21.35 6.17
N LYS A 3 -18.68 21.45 4.91
CA LYS A 3 -17.55 20.65 4.37
C LYS A 3 -16.19 20.91 5.06
N SER A 4 -15.95 22.15 5.49
CA SER A 4 -14.70 22.52 6.20
C SER A 4 -14.59 21.79 7.54
N THR A 5 -15.69 21.72 8.28
CA THR A 5 -15.72 21.18 9.64
C THR A 5 -15.53 19.66 9.66
N SER A 6 -16.11 18.94 8.69
CA SER A 6 -15.94 17.49 8.58
C SER A 6 -14.51 17.08 8.23
N PHE A 7 -13.85 17.82 7.32
CA PHE A 7 -12.47 17.55 6.96
C PHE A 7 -11.51 17.79 8.13
N GLU A 8 -11.66 18.92 8.83
CA GLU A 8 -10.83 19.26 10.00
C GLU A 8 -10.96 18.23 11.13
N GLN A 9 -12.14 17.63 11.31
CA GLN A 9 -12.34 16.55 12.27
C GLN A 9 -11.56 15.29 11.90
N LEU A 10 -11.63 14.87 10.63
CA LEU A 10 -10.84 13.74 10.13
C LEU A 10 -9.35 14.01 10.22
N GLN A 11 -8.92 15.24 9.95
CA GLN A 11 -7.53 15.67 10.06
C GLN A 11 -7.00 15.49 11.48
N LYS A 12 -7.74 15.97 12.48
CA LYS A 12 -7.36 15.81 13.90
C LYS A 12 -7.33 14.34 14.34
N GLU A 13 -8.23 13.52 13.82
CA GLU A 13 -8.34 12.11 14.21
C GLU A 13 -7.27 11.23 13.55
N PHE A 14 -6.91 11.48 12.29
CA PHE A 14 -6.08 10.56 11.52
C PHE A 14 -4.73 11.10 11.10
N VAL A 15 -4.53 12.42 11.01
CA VAL A 15 -3.25 12.98 10.55
C VAL A 15 -2.26 13.14 11.71
N CYS A 16 -0.97 13.03 11.42
CA CYS A 16 0.13 13.28 12.35
C CYS A 16 -0.16 14.46 13.31
N PRO A 17 -0.03 14.29 14.64
CA PRO A 17 0.74 13.25 15.34
C PRO A 17 0.01 11.91 15.55
N THR A 18 -1.25 11.77 15.13
CA THR A 18 -2.08 10.61 15.48
C THR A 18 -1.74 9.36 14.65
N HIS A 19 -1.29 9.52 13.39
CA HIS A 19 -0.84 8.42 12.55
C HIS A 19 0.39 8.78 11.68
N PRO A 20 1.47 7.96 11.66
CA PRO A 20 2.67 8.29 10.90
C PRO A 20 2.51 8.20 9.38
N GLU A 21 1.61 7.33 8.88
CA GLU A 21 1.41 7.15 7.42
C GLU A 21 0.18 7.85 6.84
N ILE A 22 -0.71 8.40 7.68
CA ILE A 22 -1.85 9.15 7.15
C ILE A 22 -1.43 10.62 7.21
N CYS A 23 -1.05 11.14 6.04
CA CYS A 23 -0.73 12.54 5.86
C CYS A 23 -1.95 13.31 5.36
N ASP A 24 -1.86 14.64 5.40
CA ASP A 24 -2.92 15.52 4.88
C ASP A 24 -3.26 15.24 3.42
N ALA A 25 -2.27 14.96 2.57
CA ALA A 25 -2.50 14.67 1.16
C ALA A 25 -3.35 13.41 0.97
N LEU A 26 -3.03 12.32 1.66
CA LEU A 26 -3.82 11.08 1.61
C LEU A 26 -5.26 11.32 2.09
N LEU A 27 -5.42 12.08 3.18
CA LEU A 27 -6.75 12.42 3.70
C LEU A 27 -7.53 13.28 2.68
N GLN A 28 -6.92 14.29 2.08
CA GLN A 28 -7.55 15.15 1.07
C GLN A 28 -8.01 14.34 -0.14
N GLU A 29 -7.13 13.51 -0.69
CA GLU A 29 -7.45 12.64 -1.82
C GLU A 29 -8.60 11.69 -1.48
N THR A 30 -8.50 10.98 -0.36
CA THR A 30 -9.54 10.03 0.08
C THR A 30 -10.88 10.73 0.33
N PHE A 31 -10.86 11.92 0.93
CA PHE A 31 -12.08 12.69 1.19
C PHE A 31 -12.74 13.15 -0.12
N ALA A 32 -11.95 13.63 -1.08
CA ALA A 32 -12.44 14.02 -2.40
C ALA A 32 -13.02 12.82 -3.16
N GLU A 33 -12.34 11.67 -3.15
CA GLU A 33 -12.79 10.44 -3.79
C GLU A 33 -14.12 9.92 -3.23
N ASN A 34 -14.31 10.03 -1.91
CA ASN A 34 -15.57 9.70 -1.26
C ASN A 34 -16.60 10.83 -1.36
N GLN A 35 -16.46 11.74 -2.32
CA GLN A 35 -17.39 12.84 -2.58
C GLN A 35 -17.59 13.77 -1.37
N HIS A 36 -16.56 13.92 -0.54
CA HIS A 36 -16.60 14.67 0.73
C HIS A 36 -17.55 14.06 1.76
N ASP A 37 -17.85 12.77 1.67
CA ASP A 37 -18.59 12.03 2.68
C ASP A 37 -17.68 11.70 3.87
N PHE A 38 -18.09 12.21 5.04
CA PHE A 38 -17.35 12.04 6.28
C PHE A 38 -17.27 10.58 6.72
N TRP A 39 -18.38 9.85 6.69
CA TRP A 39 -18.47 8.50 7.24
C TRP A 39 -17.75 7.48 6.36
N MET A 40 -17.91 7.57 5.05
CA MET A 40 -17.18 6.73 4.10
C MET A 40 -15.67 6.95 4.23
N THR A 41 -15.24 8.22 4.32
CA THR A 41 -13.82 8.55 4.49
C THR A 41 -13.28 8.06 5.82
N LYS A 42 -14.01 8.27 6.92
CA LYS A 42 -13.64 7.75 8.23
C LYS A 42 -13.47 6.23 8.22
N GLN A 43 -14.44 5.50 7.68
CA GLN A 43 -14.38 4.04 7.58
C GLN A 43 -13.20 3.57 6.74
N TYR A 44 -12.93 4.22 5.61
CA TYR A 44 -11.76 3.92 4.79
C TYR A 44 -10.46 4.09 5.58
N LEU A 45 -10.29 5.24 6.24
CA LEU A 45 -9.07 5.55 7.00
C LEU A 45 -8.86 4.61 8.19
N GLN A 46 -9.94 4.25 8.89
CA GLN A 46 -9.89 3.25 9.97
C GLN A 46 -9.43 1.88 9.46
N ARG A 47 -9.95 1.44 8.31
CA ARG A 47 -9.53 0.19 7.68
C ARG A 47 -8.08 0.26 7.22
N TYR A 48 -7.68 1.36 6.58
CA TYR A 48 -6.31 1.61 6.17
C TYR A 48 -5.34 1.52 7.36
N HIS A 49 -5.68 2.20 8.46
CA HIS A 49 -4.92 2.17 9.72
C HIS A 49 -4.79 0.76 10.29
N LEU A 50 -5.90 -0.01 10.31
CA LEU A 50 -5.90 -1.38 10.82
C LEU A 50 -4.97 -2.29 10.01
N PHE A 51 -5.10 -2.28 8.68
CA PHE A 51 -4.20 -3.04 7.80
C PHE A 51 -2.75 -2.66 8.04
N TRP A 52 -2.45 -1.36 8.09
CA TRP A 52 -1.09 -0.87 8.31
C TRP A 52 -0.50 -1.38 9.63
N SER A 53 -1.27 -1.26 10.73
CA SER A 53 -0.84 -1.70 12.05
C SER A 53 -0.55 -3.20 12.09
N MET A 54 -1.41 -4.02 11.47
CA MET A 54 -1.20 -5.47 11.37
C MET A 54 0.05 -5.81 10.54
N ILE A 55 0.23 -5.19 9.39
CA ILE A 55 1.39 -5.38 8.52
C ILE A 55 2.69 -5.05 9.28
N MET A 56 2.71 -3.93 10.01
CA MET A 56 3.88 -3.52 10.79
C MET A 56 4.20 -4.49 11.93
N GLN A 57 3.18 -4.98 12.64
CA GLN A 57 3.37 -6.01 13.67
C GLN A 57 3.97 -7.29 13.09
N LEU A 58 3.50 -7.73 11.92
CA LEU A 58 4.03 -8.91 11.24
C LEU A 58 5.48 -8.71 10.78
N HIS A 59 5.85 -7.52 10.28
CA HIS A 59 7.25 -7.21 9.95
C HIS A 59 8.16 -7.24 11.18
N ASN A 60 7.67 -6.74 12.32
CA ASN A 60 8.41 -6.83 13.58
C ASN A 60 8.63 -8.29 14.01
N GLN A 61 7.60 -9.13 13.92
CA GLN A 61 7.72 -10.57 14.19
C GLN A 61 8.69 -11.25 13.21
N ARG A 62 8.62 -10.91 11.92
CA ARG A 62 9.52 -11.42 10.88
C ARG A 62 10.98 -11.06 11.16
N SER A 63 11.22 -9.82 11.62
CA SER A 63 12.54 -9.36 12.01
C SER A 63 13.10 -10.15 13.21
N ARG A 64 12.25 -10.45 14.21
CA ARG A 64 12.62 -11.32 15.34
C ARG A 64 12.95 -12.74 14.89
N ALA A 65 12.09 -13.36 14.09
CA ALA A 65 12.34 -14.70 13.54
C ALA A 65 13.63 -14.78 12.73
N LYS A 66 13.99 -13.71 12.00
CA LYS A 66 15.28 -13.60 11.30
C LYS A 66 16.46 -13.59 12.28
N LYS A 67 16.38 -12.82 13.37
CA LYS A 67 17.43 -12.76 14.41
C LYS A 67 17.60 -14.08 15.16
N GLU A 68 16.51 -14.82 15.33
CA GLU A 68 16.49 -16.15 15.95
C GLU A 68 16.87 -17.29 14.97
N TYR A 69 17.24 -16.97 13.73
CA TYR A 69 17.53 -17.93 12.67
C TYR A 69 16.38 -18.91 12.37
N ASN A 70 15.14 -18.57 12.74
CA ASN A 70 13.95 -19.38 12.50
C ASN A 70 13.44 -19.17 11.06
N ARG A 71 14.02 -19.93 10.11
CA ARG A 71 13.71 -19.83 8.69
C ARG A 71 12.25 -20.15 8.36
N GLN A 72 11.66 -21.13 9.06
CA GLN A 72 10.28 -21.56 8.79
C GLN A 72 9.27 -20.49 9.22
N ALA A 73 9.41 -19.95 10.43
CA ALA A 73 8.54 -18.86 10.91
C ALA A 73 8.69 -17.62 10.04
N LYS A 74 9.93 -17.25 9.66
CA LYS A 74 10.17 -16.15 8.71
C LYS A 74 9.39 -16.35 7.41
N LYS A 75 9.49 -17.52 6.79
CA LYS A 75 8.82 -17.81 5.51
C LYS A 75 7.29 -17.75 5.64
N MET A 76 6.73 -18.27 6.73
CA MET A 76 5.30 -18.20 7.01
C MET A 76 4.83 -16.75 7.16
N LEU A 77 5.57 -15.93 7.93
CA LEU A 77 5.27 -14.51 8.11
C LEU A 77 5.35 -13.74 6.79
N GLU A 78 6.33 -14.04 5.93
CA GLU A 78 6.43 -13.42 4.60
C GLU A 78 5.20 -13.71 3.73
N ILE A 79 4.65 -14.94 3.78
CA ILE A 79 3.41 -15.29 3.09
C ILE A 79 2.23 -14.51 3.66
N VAL A 80 2.07 -14.48 4.98
CA VAL A 80 0.96 -13.77 5.65
C VAL A 80 0.98 -12.28 5.35
N ILE A 81 2.16 -11.64 5.41
CA ILE A 81 2.35 -10.24 5.06
C ILE A 81 1.89 -9.98 3.62
N ASN A 82 2.41 -10.75 2.66
CA ASN A 82 2.10 -10.53 1.24
C ASN A 82 0.60 -10.71 0.96
N ASN A 83 -0.04 -11.72 1.56
CA ASN A 83 -1.48 -11.94 1.43
C ASN A 83 -2.30 -10.79 2.03
N LEU A 84 -1.87 -10.26 3.18
CA LEU A 84 -2.56 -9.15 3.83
C LEU A 84 -2.45 -7.86 3.02
N VAL A 85 -1.30 -7.60 2.37
CA VAL A 85 -1.16 -6.44 1.49
C VAL A 85 -1.98 -6.58 0.21
N ARG A 86 -2.10 -7.80 -0.34
CA ARG A 86 -3.02 -8.09 -1.46
C ARG A 86 -4.47 -7.82 -1.07
N GLU A 87 -4.89 -8.32 0.09
CA GLU A 87 -6.24 -8.10 0.62
C GLU A 87 -6.51 -6.61 0.84
N ARG A 88 -5.54 -5.86 1.40
CA ARG A 88 -5.64 -4.41 1.52
C ARG A 88 -5.93 -3.75 0.17
N ASN A 89 -5.17 -4.07 -0.88
CA ASN A 89 -5.39 -3.51 -2.22
C ASN A 89 -6.79 -3.85 -2.75
N HIS A 90 -7.23 -5.09 -2.61
CA HIS A 90 -8.57 -5.49 -3.04
C HIS A 90 -9.66 -4.72 -2.29
N SER A 91 -9.56 -4.71 -0.97
CA SER A 91 -10.58 -4.18 -0.07
C SER A 91 -10.70 -2.65 -0.10
N LEU A 92 -9.65 -1.94 -0.52
CA LEU A 92 -9.62 -0.48 -0.70
C LEU A 92 -9.96 -0.04 -2.14
N GLY A 93 -10.30 -0.99 -3.02
CA GLY A 93 -10.74 -0.68 -4.39
C GLY A 93 -9.60 -0.32 -5.35
N SER A 94 -8.34 -0.64 -5.01
CA SER A 94 -7.15 -0.36 -5.84
C SER A 94 -7.27 -0.82 -7.28
N PHE A 95 -7.91 -1.97 -7.52
CA PHE A 95 -8.12 -2.51 -8.87
C PHE A 95 -9.05 -1.63 -9.73
N GLN A 96 -10.09 -1.04 -9.15
CA GLN A 96 -11.00 -0.17 -9.89
C GLN A 96 -10.31 1.14 -10.27
N LYS A 97 -9.39 1.60 -9.42
CA LYS A 97 -8.63 2.84 -9.60
C LYS A 97 -7.34 2.66 -10.40
N LEU A 98 -6.93 1.43 -10.69
CA LEU A 98 -5.62 1.10 -11.29
C LEU A 98 -4.44 1.65 -10.47
N VAL A 99 -4.61 1.81 -9.16
CA VAL A 99 -3.57 2.28 -8.22
C VAL A 99 -3.30 1.19 -7.21
N PHE A 100 -2.12 0.59 -7.24
CA PHE A 100 -1.73 -0.52 -6.39
C PHE A 100 -0.68 -0.08 -5.38
N ASP A 101 -1.01 -0.18 -4.10
CA ASP A 101 -0.10 0.11 -3.00
C ASP A 101 0.71 -1.14 -2.64
N LEU A 102 1.98 -1.11 -3.02
CA LEU A 102 2.97 -2.16 -2.77
C LEU A 102 3.69 -1.95 -1.42
N HIS A 103 3.40 -0.89 -0.68
CA HIS A 103 4.01 -0.63 0.60
C HIS A 103 3.66 -1.74 1.60
N GLY A 104 4.67 -2.23 2.32
CA GLY A 104 4.50 -3.32 3.28
C GLY A 104 4.65 -4.72 2.69
N PHE A 105 4.73 -4.90 1.36
CA PHE A 105 5.12 -6.20 0.81
C PHE A 105 6.56 -6.57 1.17
N THR A 106 6.87 -7.86 1.14
CA THR A 106 8.25 -8.29 0.90
C THR A 106 8.66 -8.00 -0.54
N VAL A 107 9.95 -7.82 -0.81
CA VAL A 107 10.45 -7.59 -2.19
C VAL A 107 9.93 -8.64 -3.16
N LYS A 108 10.09 -9.92 -2.81
CA LYS A 108 9.59 -11.03 -3.64
C LYS A 108 8.07 -10.93 -3.83
N GLY A 109 7.31 -10.70 -2.76
CA GLY A 109 5.86 -10.58 -2.83
C GLY A 109 5.38 -9.43 -3.70
N ALA A 110 6.09 -8.30 -3.69
CA ALA A 110 5.80 -7.16 -4.56
C ALA A 110 6.04 -7.51 -6.03
N LEU A 111 7.15 -8.17 -6.37
CA LEU A 111 7.44 -8.62 -7.74
C LEU A 111 6.41 -9.64 -8.24
N ASP A 112 6.05 -10.61 -7.40
CA ASP A 112 5.00 -11.60 -7.71
C ASP A 112 3.67 -10.87 -7.97
N TYR A 113 3.32 -9.87 -7.16
CA TYR A 113 2.08 -9.13 -7.32
C TYR A 113 2.05 -8.22 -8.56
N VAL A 114 3.17 -7.58 -8.91
CA VAL A 114 3.30 -6.82 -10.18
C VAL A 114 3.14 -7.75 -11.39
N THR A 115 3.67 -8.98 -11.30
CA THR A 115 3.47 -10.00 -12.34
C THR A 115 2.00 -10.38 -12.48
N ASP A 116 1.28 -10.54 -11.37
CA ASP A 116 -0.16 -10.81 -11.38
C ASP A 116 -0.95 -9.62 -11.96
N ILE A 117 -0.59 -8.38 -11.61
CA ILE A 117 -1.21 -7.17 -12.17
C ILE A 117 -1.02 -7.13 -13.69
N LYS A 118 0.22 -7.30 -14.16
CA LYS A 118 0.53 -7.34 -15.60
C LYS A 118 -0.30 -8.40 -16.32
N SER A 119 -0.32 -9.62 -15.78
CA SER A 119 -1.09 -10.72 -16.35
C SER A 119 -2.60 -10.43 -16.36
N GLY A 120 -3.14 -9.84 -15.29
CA GLY A 120 -4.53 -9.43 -15.23
C GLY A 120 -4.88 -8.33 -16.23
N MET A 121 -3.97 -7.38 -16.43
CA MET A 121 -4.14 -6.31 -17.43
C MET A 121 -4.14 -6.85 -18.85
N GLU A 122 -3.17 -7.70 -19.20
CA GLU A 122 -3.06 -8.32 -20.53
C GLU A 122 -4.33 -9.10 -20.92
N ASN A 123 -5.01 -9.68 -19.93
CA ASN A 123 -6.24 -10.45 -20.10
C ASN A 123 -7.54 -9.62 -19.93
N SER A 124 -7.44 -8.29 -19.88
CA SER A 124 -8.61 -7.41 -19.67
C SER A 124 -8.64 -6.25 -20.67
N GLU A 125 -9.76 -5.53 -20.69
CA GLU A 125 -9.89 -4.29 -21.48
C GLU A 125 -8.95 -3.17 -20.98
N ALA A 126 -8.32 -3.35 -19.80
CA ALA A 126 -7.36 -2.41 -19.25
C ALA A 126 -5.94 -2.56 -19.81
N ARG A 127 -5.68 -3.46 -20.78
CA ARG A 127 -4.35 -3.73 -21.36
C ARG A 127 -3.59 -2.51 -21.90
N HIS A 128 -4.30 -1.43 -22.21
CA HIS A 128 -3.71 -0.17 -22.71
C HIS A 128 -3.71 0.97 -21.68
N ARG A 129 -4.17 0.72 -20.46
CA ARG A 129 -4.23 1.74 -19.40
C ARG A 129 -2.94 1.72 -18.60
N ALA A 130 -2.50 2.90 -18.15
CA ALA A 130 -1.44 2.99 -17.16
C ALA A 130 -1.97 2.55 -15.79
N VAL A 131 -1.09 1.93 -14.99
CA VAL A 131 -1.32 1.66 -13.56
C VAL A 131 -0.31 2.44 -12.73
N THR A 132 -0.75 2.90 -11.57
CA THR A 132 0.12 3.57 -10.60
C THR A 132 0.55 2.54 -9.55
N LEU A 133 1.86 2.42 -9.32
CA LEU A 133 2.41 1.56 -8.27
C LEU A 133 2.99 2.42 -7.15
N ILE A 134 2.45 2.32 -5.94
CA ILE A 134 2.98 3.04 -4.77
C ILE A 134 3.93 2.11 -4.03
N THR A 135 5.22 2.42 -4.01
CA THR A 135 6.27 1.52 -3.46
C THR A 135 6.71 1.88 -2.03
N GLY A 136 6.01 2.81 -1.39
CA GLY A 136 6.31 3.32 -0.04
C GLY A 136 7.63 4.09 0.08
N HIS A 137 7.95 4.47 1.33
CA HIS A 137 9.11 5.30 1.68
C HIS A 137 10.24 4.53 2.39
N GLY A 138 10.18 3.18 2.40
CA GLY A 138 11.07 2.30 3.18
C GLY A 138 12.56 2.36 2.80
N GLU A 139 13.36 1.46 3.42
CA GLU A 139 14.82 1.37 3.28
C GLU A 139 15.29 1.63 1.85
N ARG A 140 16.19 2.62 1.72
CA ARG A 140 16.65 3.14 0.44
C ARG A 140 17.96 2.47 0.03
N VAL A 141 17.99 1.89 -1.16
CA VAL A 141 19.22 1.47 -1.83
C VAL A 141 19.44 2.44 -2.99
N GLY A 142 20.49 3.26 -2.91
CA GLY A 142 20.79 4.24 -3.96
C GLY A 142 19.73 5.34 -4.16
N GLY A 143 18.94 5.66 -3.13
CA GLY A 143 17.94 6.74 -3.16
C GLY A 143 16.49 6.31 -3.42
N ALA A 144 16.25 5.07 -3.88
CA ALA A 144 14.91 4.49 -4.09
C ALA A 144 14.59 3.41 -3.04
N SER A 145 13.31 3.21 -2.70
CA SER A 145 12.92 2.07 -1.85
C SER A 145 13.31 0.76 -2.52
N THR A 146 13.73 -0.26 -1.76
CA THR A 146 14.18 -1.54 -2.32
C THR A 146 13.16 -2.15 -3.29
N ILE A 147 11.86 -2.03 -2.99
CA ILE A 147 10.78 -2.48 -3.89
C ILE A 147 10.82 -1.71 -5.21
N LYS A 148 10.94 -0.38 -5.19
CA LYS A 148 11.04 0.44 -6.41
C LYS A 148 12.24 0.05 -7.26
N ALA A 149 13.42 -0.08 -6.64
CA ALA A 149 14.64 -0.44 -7.35
C ALA A 149 14.53 -1.82 -8.04
N GLU A 150 13.92 -2.80 -7.37
CA GLU A 150 13.73 -4.14 -7.94
C GLU A 150 12.65 -4.17 -9.02
N ILE A 151 11.55 -3.42 -8.88
CA ILE A 151 10.54 -3.31 -9.94
C ILE A 151 11.15 -2.68 -11.18
N LEU A 152 11.85 -1.55 -11.02
CA LEU A 152 12.55 -0.91 -12.13
C LEU A 152 13.56 -1.86 -12.76
N ARG A 153 14.27 -2.71 -12.01
CA ARG A 153 15.19 -3.69 -12.61
C ARG A 153 14.49 -4.77 -13.43
N ASN A 154 13.39 -5.32 -12.93
CA ASN A 154 12.74 -6.50 -13.52
C ASN A 154 11.69 -6.14 -14.59
N PHE A 155 11.18 -4.90 -14.59
CA PHE A 155 10.10 -4.45 -15.47
C PHE A 155 10.44 -3.17 -16.26
N ARG A 156 11.74 -2.92 -16.56
CA ARG A 156 12.22 -1.68 -17.23
C ARG A 156 11.40 -1.26 -18.45
N GLU A 157 11.00 -2.23 -19.25
CA GLU A 157 10.28 -1.99 -20.51
C GLU A 157 8.80 -1.64 -20.29
N ASN A 158 8.27 -1.87 -19.09
CA ASN A 158 6.85 -1.72 -18.75
C ASN A 158 6.58 -0.67 -17.67
N VAL A 159 7.61 -0.12 -17.02
CA VAL A 159 7.47 0.81 -15.90
C VAL A 159 8.28 2.08 -16.15
N GLN A 160 7.63 3.24 -15.97
CA GLN A 160 8.26 4.55 -16.02
C GLN A 160 8.20 5.20 -14.63
N GLU A 161 9.24 5.97 -14.29
CA GLU A 161 9.27 6.78 -13.08
C GLU A 161 8.65 8.15 -13.38
N ASN A 162 7.69 8.55 -12.54
CA ASN A 162 7.13 9.90 -12.54
C ASN A 162 7.89 10.79 -11.55
#